data_AF-A0A3B9XGS6-F1
#
_entry.id   AF-A0A3B9XGS6-F1
#
_cell.length_a   1.000
_cell.length_b   1.000
_cell.length_c   1.000
_cell.angle_alpha   90.00
_cell.angle_beta   90.00
_cell.angle_gamma   90.00
#
_symmetry.space_group_name_H-M   'P 1'
#
loop_
_entity.id
_entity.type
_entity.pdbx_description
1 polymer ?
#
loop_
_entity_poly.entity_id
_entity_poly.type
_entity_poly.pdbx_seq_one_letter_code
_entity_poly.pdbx_strand_id
1 'polypeptide(L)'
;MISYEIYKLTHILSFLFIFIGLAAYIYSHKKIFALFHGLGLALLLVTGFGLLARLGLTSGIPQWVWVKLGVWFLVGATYSVAKRKMLSPFFQITLWMILAGIAASMAIFKPMLF
;
A
#
# COMPACT_ATOMS: atom_id res chain seq x y z
N MET A 1 3.78 -23.85 -7.64
CA MET A 1 3.32 -22.89 -6.61
C MET A 1 4.26 -21.69 -6.58
N ILE A 2 3.78 -20.43 -6.52
CA ILE A 2 4.66 -19.23 -6.42
C ILE A 2 5.35 -19.20 -5.06
N SER A 3 6.67 -18.95 -5.02
CA SER A 3 7.45 -18.97 -3.77
C SER A 3 7.15 -17.78 -2.85
N TYR A 4 7.50 -17.89 -1.58
CA TYR A 4 7.35 -16.82 -0.59
C TYR A 4 8.16 -15.57 -0.98
N GLU A 5 9.37 -15.77 -1.50
CA GLU A 5 10.30 -14.72 -1.92
C GLU A 5 9.72 -13.90 -3.07
N ILE A 6 9.07 -14.56 -4.05
CA ILE A 6 8.40 -13.87 -5.15
C ILE A 6 7.24 -13.02 -4.62
N TYR A 7 6.39 -13.57 -3.74
CA TYR A 7 5.34 -12.77 -3.12
C TYR A 7 5.91 -11.56 -2.35
N LYS A 8 7.00 -11.75 -1.61
CA LYS A 8 7.63 -10.69 -0.82
C LYS A 8 8.22 -9.61 -1.73
N LEU A 9 8.93 -10.00 -2.78
CA LEU A 9 9.50 -9.09 -3.76
C LEU A 9 8.41 -8.28 -4.46
N THR A 10 7.37 -8.94 -4.98
CA THR A 10 6.27 -8.24 -5.66
C THR A 10 5.51 -7.32 -4.70
N HIS A 11 5.31 -7.73 -3.44
CA HIS A 11 4.68 -6.88 -2.43
C HIS A 11 5.49 -5.60 -2.19
N ILE A 12 6.81 -5.69 -2.06
CA ILE A 12 7.69 -4.52 -1.90
C ILE A 12 7.69 -3.66 -3.17
N LEU A 13 7.80 -4.26 -4.36
CA LEU A 13 7.74 -3.52 -5.64
C LEU A 13 6.41 -2.76 -5.79
N SER A 14 5.32 -3.32 -5.28
CA SER A 14 3.99 -2.68 -5.34
C SER A 14 3.96 -1.32 -4.62
N PHE A 15 4.73 -1.15 -3.53
CA PHE A 15 4.87 0.16 -2.88
C PHE A 15 5.46 1.22 -3.81
N LEU A 16 6.46 0.85 -4.61
CA LEU A 16 7.07 1.77 -5.57
C LEU A 16 6.03 2.21 -6.62
N PHE A 17 5.26 1.27 -7.15
CA PHE A 17 4.19 1.55 -8.11
C PHE A 17 3.15 2.53 -7.54
N ILE A 18 2.73 2.32 -6.28
CA ILE A 18 1.74 3.16 -5.59
C ILE A 18 2.21 4.60 -5.48
N PHE A 19 3.37 4.82 -4.85
CA PHE A 19 3.80 6.17 -4.47
C PHE A 19 4.45 6.92 -5.63
N ILE A 20 5.22 6.25 -6.50
CA ILE A 20 5.78 6.88 -7.70
C ILE A 20 4.63 7.25 -8.66
N GLY A 21 3.68 6.34 -8.89
CA GLY A 21 2.52 6.61 -9.72
C GLY A 21 1.71 7.79 -9.20
N LEU A 22 1.46 7.85 -7.89
CA LEU A 22 0.65 8.92 -7.34
C LEU A 22 1.39 10.27 -7.31
N ALA A 23 2.69 10.28 -6.98
CA ALA A 23 3.52 11.48 -7.05
C ALA A 23 3.60 12.03 -8.49
N ALA A 24 3.87 11.17 -9.47
CA ALA A 24 3.93 11.58 -10.87
C ALA A 24 2.57 12.08 -11.39
N TYR A 25 1.46 11.52 -10.89
CA TYR A 25 0.11 11.99 -11.22
C TYR A 25 -0.17 13.41 -10.71
N ILE A 26 0.26 13.76 -9.49
CA ILE A 26 0.04 15.11 -8.93
C ILE A 26 0.65 16.19 -9.83
N TYR A 27 1.85 15.97 -10.36
CA TYR A 27 2.54 16.97 -11.18
C TYR A 27 2.11 16.97 -12.64
N SER A 28 1.93 15.79 -13.24
CA SER A 28 1.68 15.68 -14.68
C SER A 28 0.21 15.57 -15.07
N HIS A 29 -0.65 15.19 -14.11
CA HIS A 29 -2.06 14.84 -14.32
C HIS A 29 -2.33 13.77 -15.39
N LYS A 30 -1.31 13.04 -15.86
CA LYS A 30 -1.46 11.99 -16.87
C LYS A 30 -2.04 10.72 -16.23
N LYS A 31 -3.11 10.19 -16.83
CA LYS A 31 -3.83 9.00 -16.34
C LYS A 31 -2.97 7.75 -16.24
N ILE A 32 -1.89 7.64 -17.03
CA ILE A 32 -0.94 6.51 -16.95
C ILE A 32 -0.32 6.39 -15.55
N PHE A 33 -0.09 7.50 -14.84
CA PHE A 33 0.46 7.47 -13.49
C PHE A 33 -0.59 7.10 -12.44
N ALA A 34 -1.85 7.47 -12.66
CA ALA A 34 -2.97 6.96 -11.87
C ALA A 34 -3.16 5.44 -12.04
N LEU A 35 -2.90 4.91 -13.25
CA LEU A 35 -2.87 3.47 -13.50
C LEU A 35 -1.78 2.79 -12.67
N PHE A 36 -0.55 3.31 -12.65
CA PHE A 36 0.52 2.75 -11.81
C PHE A 36 0.15 2.74 -10.32
N HIS A 37 -0.51 3.78 -9.83
CA HIS A 37 -1.03 3.79 -8.46
C HIS A 37 -2.04 2.67 -8.21
N GLY A 38 -3.08 2.57 -9.05
CA GLY A 38 -4.12 1.54 -8.90
C GLY A 38 -3.58 0.12 -9.08
N LEU A 39 -2.71 -0.10 -10.07
CA LEU A 39 -2.04 -1.38 -10.30
C LEU A 39 -1.16 -1.77 -9.11
N GLY A 40 -0.37 -0.82 -8.59
CA GLY A 40 0.42 -1.02 -7.39
C GLY A 40 -0.45 -1.43 -6.20
N LEU A 41 -1.60 -0.78 -5.99
CA LEU A 41 -2.50 -1.14 -4.90
C LEU A 41 -3.11 -2.55 -5.07
N ALA A 42 -3.50 -2.91 -6.29
CA ALA A 42 -4.01 -4.25 -6.59
C ALA A 42 -2.93 -5.33 -6.35
N LEU A 43 -1.72 -5.13 -6.86
CA LEU A 43 -0.59 -6.03 -6.66
C LEU A 43 -0.24 -6.13 -5.18
N LEU A 44 -0.25 -5.02 -4.44
CA LEU A 44 0.03 -4.98 -3.01
C LEU A 44 -0.95 -5.86 -2.23
N LEU A 45 -2.25 -5.75 -2.51
CA LEU A 45 -3.28 -6.53 -1.83
C LEU A 45 -3.18 -8.02 -2.19
N VAL A 46 -3.10 -8.36 -3.47
CA VAL A 46 -3.00 -9.76 -3.93
C VAL A 46 -1.77 -10.44 -3.35
N THR A 47 -0.62 -9.78 -3.39
CA THR A 47 0.62 -10.33 -2.84
C THR A 47 0.63 -10.35 -1.32
N GLY A 48 -0.03 -9.38 -0.67
CA GLY A 48 -0.19 -9.34 0.78
C GLY A 48 -0.98 -10.53 1.31
N PHE A 49 -2.11 -10.84 0.69
CA PHE A 49 -2.87 -12.05 1.03
C PHE A 49 -2.12 -13.33 0.64
N GLY A 50 -1.38 -13.32 -0.46
CA GLY A 50 -0.46 -14.41 -0.83
C GLY A 50 0.59 -14.68 0.25
N LEU A 51 1.18 -13.63 0.83
CA LEU A 51 2.11 -13.75 1.96
C LEU A 51 1.44 -14.32 3.21
N LEU A 52 0.21 -13.89 3.54
CA LEU A 52 -0.53 -14.44 4.67
C LEU A 52 -0.80 -15.93 4.51
N ALA A 53 -1.18 -16.38 3.31
CA ALA A 53 -1.37 -17.79 3.01
C ALA A 53 -0.07 -18.60 3.16
N ARG A 54 1.06 -18.04 2.69
CA ARG A 54 2.38 -18.68 2.85
C ARG A 54 2.85 -18.75 4.30
N LEU A 55 2.41 -17.82 5.14
CA LEU A 55 2.70 -17.80 6.57
C LEU A 55 1.71 -18.62 7.41
N GLY A 56 0.66 -19.21 6.80
CA GLY A 56 -0.37 -19.95 7.53
C GLY A 56 -1.30 -19.07 8.38
N LEU A 57 -1.39 -17.77 8.08
CA LEU A 57 -2.12 -16.78 8.88
C LEU A 57 -3.54 -16.48 8.35
N THR A 58 -4.13 -17.39 7.57
CA THR A 58 -5.44 -17.17 6.94
C THR A 58 -6.62 -17.54 7.84
N SER A 59 -6.44 -18.48 8.77
CA SER A 59 -7.49 -18.93 9.70
C SER A 59 -7.66 -18.00 10.91
N GLY A 60 -6.69 -17.12 11.17
CA GLY A 60 -6.71 -16.16 12.27
C GLY A 60 -5.90 -14.93 11.89
N ILE A 61 -6.48 -14.08 11.05
CA ILE A 61 -5.82 -12.86 10.54
C ILE A 61 -5.43 -11.97 11.73
N PRO A 62 -4.12 -11.76 11.99
CA PRO A 62 -3.68 -10.96 13.14
C PRO A 62 -4.15 -9.51 13.05
N GLN A 63 -4.32 -8.86 14.21
CA GLN A 63 -4.80 -7.47 14.28
C GLN A 63 -3.91 -6.47 13.50
N TRP A 64 -2.60 -6.68 13.45
CA TRP A 64 -1.69 -5.84 12.64
C TRP A 64 -2.00 -5.88 11.13
N VAL A 65 -2.57 -6.99 10.63
CA VAL A 65 -3.00 -7.10 9.23
C VAL A 65 -4.21 -6.22 8.99
N TRP A 66 -5.19 -6.23 9.91
CA TRP A 66 -6.36 -5.37 9.82
C TRP A 66 -5.99 -3.89 9.80
N VAL A 67 -5.03 -3.47 10.62
CA VAL A 67 -4.48 -2.11 10.59
C VAL A 67 -3.90 -1.79 9.21
N LYS A 68 -3.09 -2.70 8.64
CA LYS A 68 -2.54 -2.51 7.28
C LYS A 68 -3.62 -2.42 6.21
N LEU A 69 -4.66 -3.25 6.28
CA LEU A 69 -5.78 -3.19 5.34
C LEU A 69 -6.49 -1.83 5.42
N GLY A 70 -6.70 -1.30 6.62
CA GLY A 70 -7.21 0.06 6.82
C GLY A 70 -6.30 1.12 6.20
N VAL A 71 -4.98 1.01 6.41
CA VAL A 71 -4.01 1.91 5.76
C VAL A 71 -4.07 1.80 4.24
N TRP A 72 -4.16 0.59 3.67
CA TRP A 72 -4.26 0.41 2.21
C TRP A 72 -5.54 0.99 1.63
N PHE A 73 -6.66 0.87 2.35
CA PHE A 73 -7.90 1.54 2.00
C PHE A 73 -7.72 3.07 1.95
N LEU A 74 -7.10 3.66 2.97
CA LEU A 74 -6.80 5.09 2.99
C LEU A 74 -5.86 5.50 1.85
N VAL A 75 -4.81 4.72 1.59
CA VAL A 75 -3.88 4.93 0.47
C VAL A 75 -4.62 4.94 -0.87
N GLY A 76 -5.53 4.00 -1.11
CA GLY A 76 -6.37 4.00 -2.32
C GLY A 76 -7.28 5.23 -2.42
N ALA A 77 -7.83 5.69 -1.29
CA ALA A 77 -8.65 6.90 -1.25
C ALA A 77 -7.85 8.18 -1.58
N THR A 78 -6.53 8.18 -1.36
CA THR A 78 -5.70 9.37 -1.63
C THR A 78 -5.61 9.76 -3.11
N TYR A 79 -5.89 8.85 -4.05
CA TYR A 79 -6.06 9.23 -5.46
C TYR A 79 -7.25 10.18 -5.66
N SER A 80 -8.37 9.93 -4.98
CA SER A 80 -9.53 10.83 -5.06
C SER A 80 -9.21 12.20 -4.49
N VAL A 81 -8.45 12.26 -3.40
CA VAL A 81 -7.93 13.50 -2.81
C VAL A 81 -7.04 14.25 -3.80
N ALA A 82 -6.12 13.55 -4.49
CA ALA A 82 -5.23 14.14 -5.50
C ALA A 82 -6.03 14.69 -6.69
N LYS A 83 -6.92 13.87 -7.25
CA LYS A 83 -7.74 14.20 -8.43
C LYS A 83 -8.65 15.40 -8.17
N ARG A 84 -9.24 15.48 -6.98
CA ARG A 84 -10.14 16.57 -6.57
C ARG A 84 -9.38 17.78 -6.01
N LYS A 85 -8.05 17.74 -5.93
CA LYS A 85 -7.20 18.80 -5.37
C LYS A 85 -7.65 19.24 -3.96
N MET A 86 -8.09 18.28 -3.14
CA MET A 86 -8.63 18.56 -1.80
C MET A 86 -7.55 18.97 -0.79
N LEU A 87 -6.29 18.63 -1.07
CA LEU A 87 -5.12 18.99 -0.26
C LEU A 87 -4.05 19.59 -1.19
N SER A 88 -3.19 20.43 -0.62
CA SER A 88 -1.98 20.86 -1.33
C SER A 88 -1.02 19.67 -1.52
N PRO A 89 -0.13 19.70 -2.54
CA PRO A 89 0.85 18.64 -2.76
C PRO A 89 1.69 18.33 -1.53
N PHE A 90 2.08 19.36 -0.77
CA PHE A 90 2.83 19.21 0.48
C PHE A 90 2.09 18.36 1.51
N PHE A 91 0.85 18.74 1.86
CA PHE A 91 0.06 17.99 2.85
C PHE A 91 -0.27 16.58 2.38
N GLN A 92 -0.46 16.40 1.07
CA GLN A 92 -0.74 15.10 0.48
C GLN A 92 0.47 14.16 0.57
N ILE A 93 1.67 14.64 0.26
CA ILE A 93 2.91 13.86 0.41
C ILE A 93 3.17 13.54 1.89
N THR A 94 2.95 14.49 2.80
CA THR A 94 3.07 14.26 4.24
C THR A 94 2.11 13.17 4.73
N LEU A 95 0.85 13.21 4.28
CA LEU A 95 -0.13 12.15 4.58
C LEU A 95 0.36 10.78 4.09
N TRP A 96 0.91 10.70 2.88
CA TRP A 96 1.46 9.44 2.34
C TRP A 96 2.64 8.91 3.15
N MET A 97 3.56 9.78 3.58
CA MET A 97 4.69 9.38 4.43
C MET A 97 4.21 8.82 5.77
N ILE A 98 3.19 9.43 6.38
CA ILE A 98 2.60 8.94 7.64
C ILE A 98 1.95 7.57 7.41
N LEU A 99 1.11 7.43 6.38
CA LEU A 99 0.45 6.16 6.06
C LEU A 99 1.47 5.04 5.77
N ALA A 100 2.48 5.34 4.95
CA ALA A 100 3.56 4.39 4.65
C ALA A 100 4.36 4.02 5.90
N GLY A 101 4.65 4.99 6.77
CA GLY A 101 5.35 4.78 8.04
C GLY A 101 4.56 3.87 8.99
N ILE A 102 3.25 4.06 9.11
CA ILE A 102 2.36 3.18 9.89
C ILE A 102 2.36 1.77 9.30
N ALA A 103 2.22 1.61 7.99
CA ALA A 103 2.24 0.29 7.37
C ALA A 103 3.58 -0.44 7.56
N ALA A 104 4.69 0.29 7.44
CA ALA A 104 6.04 -0.23 7.65
C ALA A 104 6.26 -0.64 9.12
N SER A 105 5.85 0.20 10.08
CA SER A 105 5.98 -0.12 11.51
C SER A 105 5.19 -1.37 11.87
N MET A 106 3.96 -1.53 11.35
CA MET A 106 3.17 -2.76 11.52
C MET A 106 3.84 -4.00 10.90
N ALA A 107 4.63 -3.84 9.84
CA ALA A 107 5.35 -4.95 9.21
C ALA A 107 6.61 -5.37 9.97
N ILE A 108 7.35 -4.39 10.51
CA ILE A 108 8.63 -4.60 11.18
C ILE A 108 8.39 -5.11 12.60
N PHE A 109 7.63 -4.35 13.39
CA PHE A 109 7.46 -4.65 14.81
C PHE A 109 6.41 -5.72 15.06
N LYS A 110 5.50 -5.93 14.10
CA LYS A 110 4.32 -6.82 14.24
C LYS A 110 3.75 -6.73 15.66
N PRO A 111 3.44 -5.51 16.16
CA PRO A 111 3.44 -5.20 17.58
C PRO A 111 2.31 -5.86 18.40
N MET A 112 1.59 -6.82 17.82
CA MET A 112 0.47 -7.54 18.43
C MET A 112 0.67 -9.05 18.23
N LEU A 113 1.85 -9.56 18.60
CA LEU A 113 2.12 -10.99 18.79
C LEU A 113 1.81 -11.45 20.23
N PHE A 114 0.84 -10.79 20.88
CA PHE A 114 0.16 -11.26 22.10
C PHE A 114 -1.34 -11.22 21.85
#